data_AF-A0A425YA64-F1
#
_entry.id   AF-A0A425YA64-F1
#
_cell.length_a   1.000
_cell.length_b   1.000
_cell.length_c   1.000
_cell.angle_alpha   90.00
_cell.angle_beta   90.00
_cell.angle_gamma   90.00
#
_symmetry.space_group_name_H-M   'P 1'
#
loop_
_entity.id
_entity.type
_entity.pdbx_description
1 polymer ?
#
loop_
_entity_poly.entity_id
_entity_poly.type
_entity_poly.pdbx_seq_one_letter_code
_entity_poly.pdbx_strand_id
1 'polypeptide(L)'
;MNNYKIIFAFAVSQTNKFEAKHFGDVDKYLIYEYSNESFSLVSHQINKYKDMDEKQIHGSIKKGDAIIKLLEKNHVQILVSLQFGRNITLINKHFIPVAIHNCNSENVFEILSKHIKWIADELEINPPEYRLFSINPGALKTTIK
;
A
#
# COMPACT_ATOMS: atom_id res chain seq x y z
N MET A 1 24.49 -9.78 0.40
CA MET A 1 23.15 -9.63 1.02
C MET A 1 22.63 -8.29 0.57
N ASN A 2 21.50 -8.26 -0.15
CA ASN A 2 20.95 -6.99 -0.62
C ASN A 2 20.22 -6.31 0.54
N ASN A 3 20.76 -5.19 1.01
CA ASN A 3 20.12 -4.36 2.02
C ASN A 3 19.14 -3.41 1.35
N TYR A 4 17.96 -3.94 1.00
CA TYR A 4 16.87 -3.09 0.56
C TYR A 4 16.39 -2.23 1.72
N LYS A 5 16.15 -0.96 1.45
CA LYS A 5 15.44 -0.06 2.36
C LYS A 5 14.16 0.37 1.65
N ILE A 6 13.04 -0.24 2.04
CA ILE A 6 11.75 -0.03 1.38
C ILE A 6 10.72 0.40 2.41
N ILE A 7 10.01 1.49 2.14
CA ILE A 7 8.98 2.02 3.04
C ILE A 7 7.58 1.61 2.55
N PHE A 8 6.82 1.01 3.44
CA PHE A 8 5.47 0.51 3.20
C PHE A 8 4.45 1.31 4.00
N ALA A 9 3.27 1.53 3.43
CA ALA A 9 2.09 2.01 4.13
C ALA A 9 1.01 0.94 4.19
N PHE A 10 0.71 0.48 5.40
CA PHE A 10 -0.30 -0.54 5.68
C PHE A 10 -1.62 0.15 6.05
N ALA A 11 -2.63 0.02 5.19
CA ALA A 11 -3.95 0.59 5.40
C ALA A 11 -4.75 -0.23 6.41
N VAL A 12 -5.00 0.33 7.59
CA VAL A 12 -5.61 -0.39 8.72
C VAL A 12 -6.67 0.43 9.44
N SER A 13 -7.52 -0.27 10.17
CA SER A 13 -8.50 0.30 11.09
C SER A 13 -7.83 0.96 12.30
N GLN A 14 -8.62 1.65 13.13
CA GLN A 14 -8.14 2.18 14.42
C GLN A 14 -7.45 1.12 15.31
N THR A 15 -7.88 -0.14 15.23
CA THR A 15 -7.33 -1.25 16.03
C THR A 15 -6.16 -1.96 15.36
N ASN A 16 -5.50 -1.33 14.37
CA ASN A 16 -4.37 -1.89 13.62
C ASN A 16 -4.69 -3.18 12.83
N LYS A 17 -5.95 -3.38 12.45
CA LYS A 17 -6.36 -4.54 11.65
C LYS A 17 -6.63 -4.11 10.21
N PHE A 18 -6.23 -4.94 9.26
CA PHE A 18 -6.73 -4.79 7.89
C PHE A 18 -8.25 -4.95 7.86
N GLU A 19 -8.91 -4.12 7.07
CA GLU A 19 -10.37 -4.08 6.96
C GLU A 19 -10.82 -4.03 5.51
N ALA A 20 -12.03 -4.52 5.24
CA ALA A 20 -12.62 -4.56 3.90
C ALA A 20 -13.13 -3.18 3.47
N LYS A 21 -12.26 -2.17 3.57
CA LYS A 21 -12.45 -0.81 3.06
C LYS A 21 -11.39 -0.55 2.00
N HIS A 22 -11.66 0.40 1.09
CA HIS A 22 -10.63 0.82 0.15
C HIS A 22 -9.48 1.51 0.90
N PHE A 23 -8.28 1.46 0.30
CA PHE A 23 -7.09 2.12 0.81
C PHE A 23 -7.32 3.59 1.21
N GLY A 24 -8.16 4.32 0.47
CA GLY A 24 -8.48 5.73 0.75
C GLY A 24 -9.44 5.96 1.91
N ASP A 25 -10.12 4.91 2.39
CA ASP A 25 -11.24 4.98 3.34
C ASP A 25 -10.88 4.45 4.73
N VAL A 26 -9.67 3.91 4.90
CA VAL A 26 -9.21 3.38 6.18
C VAL A 26 -8.99 4.50 7.20
N ASP A 27 -8.96 4.13 8.47
CA ASP A 27 -8.75 5.08 9.57
C ASP A 27 -7.32 5.64 9.61
N LYS A 28 -6.32 4.79 9.34
CA LYS A 28 -4.91 5.17 9.40
C LYS A 28 -4.01 4.27 8.57
N TYR A 29 -2.79 4.76 8.37
CA TYR A 29 -1.69 4.05 7.73
C TYR A 29 -0.60 3.77 8.76
N LEU A 30 -0.19 2.51 8.91
CA LEU A 30 1.03 2.16 9.63
C LEU A 30 2.19 2.16 8.65
N ILE A 31 3.24 2.93 8.95
CA ILE A 31 4.40 3.07 8.07
C ILE A 31 5.48 2.13 8.58
N TYR A 32 5.83 1.14 7.76
CA TYR A 32 6.87 0.16 8.06
C TYR A 32 8.07 0.37 7.16
N GLU A 33 9.26 0.22 7.71
CA GLU A 33 10.48 0.06 6.95
C GLU A 33 10.82 -1.43 6.87
N TYR A 34 11.08 -1.93 5.66
CA TYR A 34 11.78 -3.18 5.46
C TYR A 34 13.27 -2.90 5.30
N SER A 35 14.08 -3.47 6.19
CA SER A 35 15.54 -3.44 6.12
C SER A 35 16.13 -4.64 6.87
N ASN A 36 17.27 -5.14 6.40
CA ASN A 36 17.96 -6.31 6.97
C ASN A 36 17.01 -7.52 7.17
N GLU A 37 16.18 -7.83 6.17
CA GLU A 37 15.22 -8.93 6.20
C GLU A 37 14.09 -8.82 7.25
N SER A 38 13.90 -7.64 7.82
CA SER A 38 12.94 -7.41 8.90
C SER A 38 12.06 -6.18 8.64
N PHE A 39 10.84 -6.21 9.18
CA PHE A 39 9.93 -5.07 9.16
C PHE A 39 9.96 -4.35 10.52
N SER A 40 10.18 -3.04 10.48
CA SER A 40 10.16 -2.16 11.66
C SER A 40 9.10 -1.09 11.49
N LEU A 41 8.23 -0.90 12.50
CA LEU A 41 7.26 0.20 12.50
C LEU A 41 8.01 1.51 12.72
N VAL A 42 7.96 2.43 11.76
CA VAL A 42 8.65 3.73 11.85
C VAL A 42 7.72 4.88 12.23
N SER A 43 6.46 4.85 11.78
CA SER A 43 5.47 5.85 12.15
C SER A 43 4.05 5.36 11.87
N HIS A 44 3.05 6.19 12.19
CA HIS A 44 1.69 6.01 11.71
C HIS A 44 1.11 7.36 11.27
N GLN A 45 0.19 7.33 10.31
CA GLN A 45 -0.47 8.51 9.77
C GLN A 45 -1.98 8.33 9.84
N ILE A 46 -2.67 9.23 10.55
CA ILE A 46 -4.14 9.24 10.57
C ILE A 46 -4.63 9.71 9.19
N ASN A 47 -5.58 8.97 8.61
CA ASN A 47 -6.20 9.36 7.36
C ASN A 47 -7.27 10.42 7.60
N LYS A 48 -6.85 11.69 7.59
CA LYS A 48 -7.75 12.85 7.74
C LYS A 48 -8.67 13.06 6.54
N TYR A 49 -8.45 12.33 5.44
CA TYR A 49 -9.15 12.51 4.18
C TYR A 49 -10.20 11.42 3.93
N LYS A 50 -10.37 10.46 4.84
CA LYS A 50 -11.33 9.35 4.68
C LYS A 50 -12.77 9.83 4.42
N ASP A 51 -13.17 10.92 5.08
CA ASP A 51 -14.52 11.50 4.99
C ASP A 51 -14.65 12.60 3.92
N MET A 52 -13.61 12.82 3.09
CA MET A 52 -13.69 13.78 2.00
C MET A 52 -14.71 13.28 0.95
N ASP A 53 -15.64 14.15 0.55
CA ASP A 53 -16.81 13.77 -0.24
C ASP A 53 -16.45 13.17 -1.61
N GLU A 54 -16.61 11.86 -1.74
CA GLU A 54 -16.34 11.12 -2.98
C GLU A 54 -17.50 11.16 -3.98
N LYS A 55 -18.67 11.69 -3.60
CA LYS A 55 -19.87 11.71 -4.47
C LYS A 55 -19.71 12.61 -5.69
N GLN A 56 -18.74 13.53 -5.64
CA GLN A 56 -18.33 14.33 -6.79
C GLN A 56 -17.04 13.76 -7.38
N ILE A 57 -16.98 13.65 -8.72
CA ILE A 57 -15.78 13.21 -9.45
C ILE A 57 -14.53 13.98 -8.99
N HIS A 58 -14.66 15.28 -8.76
CA HIS A 58 -13.58 16.14 -8.27
C HIS A 58 -13.16 15.85 -6.82
N GLY A 59 -14.07 15.38 -5.97
CA GLY A 59 -13.75 15.05 -4.57
C GLY A 59 -12.94 13.76 -4.46
N SER A 60 -13.25 12.77 -5.28
CA SER A 60 -12.51 11.50 -5.34
C SER A 60 -11.07 11.69 -5.85
N ILE A 61 -10.84 12.58 -6.82
CA ILE A 61 -9.49 12.94 -7.30
C ILE A 61 -8.71 13.72 -6.23
N LYS A 62 -9.32 14.76 -5.64
CA LYS A 62 -8.68 15.56 -4.59
C LYS A 62 -8.26 14.72 -3.38
N LYS A 63 -9.09 13.75 -2.99
CA LYS A 63 -8.77 12.80 -1.92
C LYS A 63 -7.56 11.95 -2.28
N GLY A 64 -7.54 11.41 -3.50
CA GLY A 64 -6.39 10.68 -4.03
C GLY A 64 -5.10 11.50 -3.95
N ASP A 65 -5.11 12.72 -4.49
CA ASP A 65 -3.95 13.63 -4.48
C ASP A 65 -3.48 13.97 -3.05
N ALA A 66 -4.41 14.18 -2.12
CA ALA A 66 -4.08 14.50 -0.73
C ALA A 66 -3.41 13.31 -0.01
N ILE A 67 -3.88 12.09 -0.28
CA ILE A 67 -3.28 10.86 0.24
C ILE A 67 -1.91 10.61 -0.40
N ILE A 68 -1.78 10.81 -1.71
CA ILE A 68 -0.49 10.69 -2.42
C ILE A 68 0.54 11.61 -1.77
N LYS A 69 0.24 12.91 -1.64
CA LYS A 69 1.16 13.88 -1.01
C LYS A 69 1.50 13.52 0.44
N LEU A 70 0.54 12.99 1.20
CA LEU A 70 0.77 12.55 2.58
C LEU A 70 1.81 11.40 2.61
N LEU A 71 1.67 10.42 1.72
CA LEU A 71 2.51 9.23 1.70
C LEU A 71 3.88 9.48 1.06
N GLU A 72 3.95 10.32 0.02
CA GLU A 72 5.22 10.78 -0.57
C GLU A 72 6.07 11.54 0.46
N LYS A 73 5.44 12.38 1.29
CA LYS A 73 6.13 13.08 2.39
C LYS A 73 6.72 12.12 3.43
N ASN A 74 6.14 10.93 3.57
CA ASN A 74 6.64 9.86 4.43
C ASN A 74 7.57 8.89 3.69
N HIS A 75 7.99 9.23 2.47
CA HIS A 75 8.86 8.42 1.61
C HIS A 75 8.32 7.01 1.35
N VAL A 76 7.00 6.83 1.42
CA VAL A 76 6.35 5.55 1.14
C VAL A 76 6.57 5.18 -0.32
N GLN A 77 6.83 3.91 -0.57
CA GLN A 77 7.02 3.35 -1.91
C GLN A 77 5.95 2.29 -2.22
N ILE A 78 5.51 1.57 -1.20
CA ILE A 78 4.58 0.43 -1.33
C ILE A 78 3.32 0.67 -0.51
N LEU A 79 2.16 0.42 -1.11
CA LEU A 79 0.86 0.53 -0.44
C LEU A 79 0.30 -0.87 -0.20
N VAL A 80 -0.12 -1.19 1.02
CA VAL A 80 -0.68 -2.51 1.38
C VAL A 80 -2.09 -2.34 1.90
N SER A 81 -3.07 -2.98 1.27
CA SER A 81 -4.49 -2.93 1.68
C SER A 81 -5.24 -4.19 1.27
N LEU A 82 -6.41 -4.45 1.83
CA LEU A 82 -7.31 -5.49 1.32
C LEU A 82 -7.95 -5.09 -0.02
N GLN A 83 -8.24 -3.81 -0.19
CA GLN A 83 -8.98 -3.29 -1.33
C GLN A 83 -8.41 -1.94 -1.80
N PHE A 84 -8.41 -1.76 -3.11
CA PHE A 84 -8.13 -0.47 -3.76
C PHE A 84 -9.35 -0.02 -4.55
N GLY A 85 -9.64 1.28 -4.49
CA GLY A 85 -10.77 1.86 -5.20
C GLY A 85 -10.53 2.01 -6.70
N ARG A 86 -11.53 2.52 -7.41
CA ARG A 86 -11.52 2.72 -8.88
C ARG A 86 -10.41 3.67 -9.34
N ASN A 87 -9.93 4.54 -8.48
CA ASN A 87 -8.87 5.51 -8.77
C ASN A 87 -7.46 4.96 -8.49
N ILE A 88 -7.28 3.64 -8.49
CA ILE A 88 -5.97 3.02 -8.34
C ILE A 88 -4.96 3.52 -9.38
N THR A 89 -5.42 3.91 -10.57
CA THR A 89 -4.62 4.48 -11.65
C THR A 89 -3.98 5.83 -11.34
N LEU A 90 -4.45 6.53 -10.29
CA LEU A 90 -3.80 7.75 -9.79
C LEU A 90 -2.63 7.40 -8.86
N ILE A 91 -2.82 6.43 -7.96
CA ILE A 91 -1.80 6.07 -6.96
C ILE A 91 -0.69 5.19 -7.55
N ASN A 92 -0.99 4.35 -8.54
CA ASN A 92 -0.01 3.43 -9.12
C ASN A 92 1.06 4.12 -9.97
N LYS A 93 0.94 5.43 -10.22
CA LYS A 93 2.00 6.26 -10.82
C LYS A 93 3.09 6.65 -9.82
N HIS A 94 2.78 6.57 -8.53
CA HIS A 94 3.65 7.04 -7.45
C HIS A 94 4.13 5.89 -6.55
N PHE A 95 3.31 4.85 -6.39
CA PHE A 95 3.56 3.76 -5.47
C PHE A 95 3.23 2.42 -6.10
N ILE A 96 3.81 1.35 -5.57
CA ILE A 96 3.42 -0.02 -5.88
C ILE A 96 2.22 -0.42 -5.00
N PRO A 97 1.02 -0.66 -5.56
CA PRO A 97 -0.12 -1.14 -4.79
C PRO A 97 -0.05 -2.67 -4.61
N VAL A 98 -0.27 -3.13 -3.38
CA VAL A 98 -0.28 -4.53 -2.97
C VAL A 98 -1.61 -4.83 -2.27
N ALA A 99 -2.47 -5.60 -2.94
CA ALA A 99 -3.71 -6.12 -2.42
C ALA A 99 -3.48 -7.46 -1.71
N ILE A 100 -3.79 -7.53 -0.42
CA ILE A 100 -3.72 -8.77 0.38
C ILE A 100 -5.13 -9.32 0.60
N HIS A 101 -5.38 -10.57 0.20
CA HIS A 101 -6.73 -11.15 0.24
C HIS A 101 -7.06 -11.95 1.52
N ASN A 102 -6.08 -12.17 2.41
CA ASN A 102 -6.28 -12.87 3.69
C ASN A 102 -5.74 -12.03 4.86
N CYS A 103 -6.57 -11.84 5.88
CA CYS A 103 -6.35 -10.91 7.00
C CYS A 103 -5.77 -11.58 8.26
N ASN A 104 -5.50 -12.89 8.24
CA ASN A 104 -4.88 -13.54 9.39
C ASN A 104 -3.46 -12.98 9.55
N SER A 105 -3.35 -12.08 10.53
CA SER A 105 -2.30 -11.09 10.76
C SER A 105 -0.90 -11.65 10.93
N GLU A 106 -0.75 -12.95 11.11
CA GLU A 106 0.53 -13.59 11.41
C GLU A 106 1.40 -13.85 10.18
N ASN A 107 0.94 -13.58 8.96
CA ASN A 107 1.73 -13.97 7.77
C ASN A 107 1.94 -12.88 6.71
N VAL A 108 1.42 -11.65 6.88
CA VAL A 108 1.61 -10.60 5.85
C VAL A 108 3.10 -10.24 5.68
N PHE A 109 3.85 -10.09 6.77
CA PHE A 109 5.28 -9.82 6.69
C PHE A 109 6.08 -10.97 6.08
N GLU A 110 5.71 -12.23 6.38
CA GLU A 110 6.35 -13.40 5.77
C GLU A 110 6.10 -13.46 4.26
N ILE A 111 4.87 -13.21 3.82
CA ILE A 111 4.54 -13.22 2.40
C ILE A 111 5.23 -12.07 1.67
N LEU A 112 5.22 -10.86 2.23
CA LEU A 112 5.95 -9.72 1.66
C LEU A 112 7.46 -9.99 1.60
N SER A 113 8.04 -10.60 2.64
CA SER A 113 9.46 -10.98 2.66
C SER A 113 9.81 -11.97 1.55
N LYS A 114 8.97 -12.99 1.32
CA LYS A 114 9.15 -13.95 0.22
C LYS A 114 9.15 -13.29 -1.16
N HIS A 115 8.48 -12.15 -1.30
CA HIS A 115 8.37 -11.41 -2.55
C HIS A 115 9.19 -10.12 -2.58
N ILE A 116 10.03 -9.85 -1.58
CA ILE A 116 10.71 -8.56 -1.45
C ILE A 116 11.65 -8.29 -2.61
N LYS A 117 12.35 -9.32 -3.10
CA LYS A 117 13.26 -9.19 -4.23
C LYS A 117 12.52 -8.69 -5.46
N TRP A 118 11.34 -9.26 -5.70
CA TRP A 118 10.50 -8.87 -6.82
C TRP A 118 10.00 -7.42 -6.69
N ILE A 119 9.61 -7.01 -5.47
CA ILE A 119 9.21 -5.62 -5.17
C ILE A 119 10.38 -4.66 -5.41
N ALA A 120 11.60 -5.03 -4.98
CA ALA A 120 12.79 -4.24 -5.18
C ALA A 120 13.13 -4.10 -6.68
N ASP A 121 13.06 -5.20 -7.43
CA ASP A 121 13.29 -5.20 -8.87
C ASP A 121 12.30 -4.26 -9.59
N GLU A 122 11.01 -4.28 -9.21
CA GLU A 122 10.00 -3.38 -9.78
C GLU A 122 10.28 -1.90 -9.44
N LEU A 123 10.72 -1.61 -8.21
CA LEU A 123 11.16 -0.26 -7.82
C LEU A 123 12.39 0.22 -8.59
N GLU A 124 13.32 -0.68 -8.91
CA GLU A 124 14.51 -0.37 -9.71
C GLU A 124 14.17 -0.13 -11.19
N ILE A 125 13.22 -0.89 -11.74
CA ILE A 125 12.71 -0.70 -13.12
C ILE A 125 12.02 0.68 -13.24
N ASN A 126 11.32 1.11 -12.19
CA ASN A 126 10.58 2.38 -12.12
C ASN A 126 9.72 2.64 -13.37
N PRO A 127 8.74 1.77 -13.68
CA PRO A 127 7.85 1.95 -14.82
C PRO A 127 6.99 3.21 -14.67
N PRO A 128 6.44 3.76 -15.76
CA PRO A 128 5.54 4.92 -15.70
C PRO A 128 4.28 4.66 -14.87
N GLU A 129 3.85 3.39 -14.78
CA GLU A 129 2.74 2.93 -13.95
C GLU A 129 3.09 1.57 -13.33
N TYR A 130 3.04 1.49 -12.01
CA TYR A 130 3.21 0.25 -11.27
C TYR A 130 1.98 -0.65 -11.42
N ARG A 131 2.23 -1.96 -11.42
CA ARG A 131 1.15 -2.96 -11.47
C ARG A 131 0.57 -3.20 -10.08
N LEU A 132 -0.69 -3.63 -10.03
CA LEU A 132 -1.30 -4.11 -8.80
C LEU A 132 -0.84 -5.54 -8.49
N PHE A 133 -0.27 -5.72 -7.31
CA PHE A 133 0.11 -7.03 -6.79
C PHE A 133 -0.99 -7.60 -5.94
N SER A 134 -1.62 -8.69 -6.38
CA SER A 134 -2.56 -9.44 -5.55
C SER A 134 -1.88 -10.64 -4.90
N ILE A 135 -1.85 -10.63 -3.58
CA ILE A 135 -1.35 -11.71 -2.74
C ILE A 135 -2.55 -12.54 -2.28
N ASN A 136 -2.69 -13.73 -2.85
CA ASN A 136 -3.64 -14.75 -2.40
C ASN A 136 -2.90 -15.84 -1.60
N PRO A 137 -3.55 -16.48 -0.62
CA PRO A 137 -3.00 -17.69 -0.02
C PRO A 137 -2.81 -18.74 -1.12
N GLY A 138 -1.54 -19.01 -1.48
CA GLY A 138 -1.14 -20.05 -2.42
C GLY A 138 -0.75 -19.61 -3.84
N ALA A 139 -0.94 -18.35 -4.25
CA ALA A 139 -0.45 -17.87 -5.55
C ALA A 139 -0.41 -16.33 -5.65
N LEU A 140 0.71 -15.78 -6.13
CA LEU A 140 0.79 -14.39 -6.59
C LEU A 140 0.15 -14.31 -7.98
N LYS A 141 -0.92 -13.53 -8.12
CA LYS A 141 -1.54 -13.24 -9.41
C LYS A 141 -1.42 -11.75 -9.68
N THR A 142 -0.57 -11.36 -10.61
CA THR A 142 -0.56 -9.98 -11.12
C THR A 142 -1.80 -9.82 -11.98
N THR A 143 -2.78 -9.04 -11.50
CA THR A 143 -4.01 -8.81 -12.27
C THR A 143 -3.92 -7.43 -12.91
N ILE A 144 -3.84 -7.42 -14.23
CA ILE A 144 -3.94 -6.21 -15.05
C ILE A 144 -5.43 -5.88 -15.18
N LYS A 145 -5.84 -4.67 -14.84
CA LYS A 145 -7.12 -4.09 -15.26
C LYS A 145 -6.90 -2.69 -15.77
#